data_AF-A0A840GWA9-F1
#
_entry.id   AF-A0A840GWA9-F1
#
_cell.length_a   1.000
_cell.length_b   1.000
_cell.length_c   1.000
_cell.angle_alpha   90.00
_cell.angle_beta   90.00
_cell.angle_gamma   90.00
#
_symmetry.space_group_name_H-M   'P 1'
#
loop_
_entity.id
_entity.type
_entity.pdbx_description
1 polymer ?
#
loop_
_entity_poly.entity_id
_entity_poly.type
_entity_poly.pdbx_seq_one_letter_code
_entity_poly.pdbx_strand_id
1 'polypeptide(L)'
;MIGDRWTLLILRECFLRTRRFEGFQSALGITRHLLAERLKKLVRQGILRRIPYQESPKRHEYILTQKGLDLYPIMMAIVHWGDTHMVDERGRPLLHQHRKCGKDFDPVMVCSECGEPLSAKEVHTHPGPGARSAPAAVAPTTSKTKARSRAA
;
A
#
# COMPACT_ATOMS: atom_id res chain seq x y z
N MET A 1 8.93 -2.16 -1.41
CA MET A 1 8.01 -2.37 -2.54
C MET A 1 6.93 -1.30 -2.59
N ILE A 2 6.24 -1.02 -1.48
CA ILE A 2 5.31 0.11 -1.34
C ILE A 2 5.88 1.21 -0.42
N GLY A 3 6.93 0.94 0.36
CA GLY A 3 7.59 1.92 1.23
C GLY A 3 8.57 2.90 0.56
N ASP A 4 8.66 2.94 -0.77
CA ASP A 4 9.44 3.96 -1.49
C ASP A 4 8.50 5.10 -1.87
N ARG A 5 8.77 6.31 -1.36
CA ARG A 5 7.93 7.51 -1.53
C ARG A 5 7.50 7.72 -2.98
N TRP A 6 8.42 7.59 -3.92
CA TRP A 6 8.16 7.83 -5.34
C TRP A 6 7.25 6.77 -5.96
N THR A 7 7.34 5.52 -5.51
CA THR A 7 6.46 4.46 -5.98
C THR A 7 5.00 4.77 -5.63
N LEU A 8 4.71 5.23 -4.41
CA LEU A 8 3.37 5.65 -4.01
C LEU A 8 2.87 6.85 -4.82
N LEU A 9 3.71 7.86 -5.02
CA LEU A 9 3.35 9.03 -5.81
C LEU A 9 3.05 8.67 -7.27
N ILE A 10 3.86 7.81 -7.90
CA ILE A 10 3.60 7.33 -9.26
C ILE A 10 2.26 6.58 -9.32
N LEU A 11 1.99 5.69 -8.36
CA LEU A 11 0.72 4.96 -8.31
C LEU A 11 -0.48 5.90 -8.14
N ARG A 12 -0.36 6.94 -7.30
CA ARG A 12 -1.40 7.97 -7.15
C ARG A 12 -1.69 8.61 -8.51
N GLU A 13 -0.66 9.05 -9.23
CA GLU A 13 -0.81 9.64 -10.56
C GLU A 13 -1.45 8.67 -11.56
N CYS A 14 -1.13 7.36 -11.48
CA CYS A 14 -1.80 6.35 -12.30
C CYS A 14 -3.31 6.27 -12.04
N PHE A 15 -3.74 6.34 -10.78
CA PHE A 15 -5.17 6.37 -10.42
C PHE A 15 -5.85 7.68 -10.83
N LEU A 16 -5.10 8.79 -10.85
CA LEU A 16 -5.51 10.06 -11.45
C LEU A 16 -5.46 10.06 -12.99
N ARG A 17 -5.24 8.89 -13.61
CA ARG A 17 -5.23 8.65 -15.06
C ARG A 17 -4.03 9.26 -15.79
N THR A 18 -2.97 9.64 -15.09
CA THR A 18 -1.68 9.95 -15.71
C THR A 18 -1.07 8.66 -16.26
N ARG A 19 -0.79 8.63 -17.56
CA ARG A 19 -0.27 7.45 -18.27
C ARG A 19 1.06 7.68 -18.99
N ARG A 20 1.44 8.95 -19.20
CA ARG A 20 2.60 9.33 -20.01
C ARG A 20 3.75 9.76 -19.13
N PHE A 21 4.98 9.48 -19.58
CA PHE A 21 6.21 9.82 -18.86
C PHE A 21 6.29 11.31 -18.49
N GLU A 22 6.06 12.20 -19.46
CA GLU A 22 6.09 13.65 -19.22
C GLU A 22 5.01 14.10 -18.23
N GLY A 23 3.84 13.45 -18.24
CA GLY A 23 2.78 13.73 -17.26
C GLY A 23 3.23 13.39 -15.83
N PHE A 24 3.86 12.23 -15.63
CA PHE A 24 4.44 11.88 -14.34
C PHE A 24 5.55 12.85 -13.93
N GLN A 25 6.45 13.21 -14.87
CA GLN A 25 7.55 14.14 -14.56
C GLN A 25 7.01 15.51 -14.11
N SER A 26 6.04 16.05 -14.86
CA SER A 26 5.42 17.34 -14.56
C SER A 26 4.68 17.33 -13.22
N ALA A 27 3.95 16.25 -12.92
CA ALA A 27 3.16 16.15 -11.69
C ALA A 27 4.02 15.94 -10.44
N LEU A 28 5.16 15.25 -10.57
CA LEU A 28 5.95 14.79 -9.42
C LEU A 28 7.22 15.61 -9.17
N GLY A 29 7.71 16.37 -10.14
CA GLY A 29 8.97 17.13 -10.02
C GLY A 29 10.21 16.24 -9.81
N ILE A 30 10.09 14.93 -10.07
CA ILE A 30 11.16 13.95 -9.92
C ILE A 30 12.11 14.00 -11.12
N THR A 31 13.39 13.66 -10.92
CA THR A 31 14.35 13.55 -12.02
C THR A 31 13.93 12.47 -13.03
N ARG A 32 14.18 12.72 -14.33
CA ARG A 32 13.83 11.78 -15.42
C ARG A 32 14.47 10.40 -15.20
N HIS A 33 15.72 10.36 -14.72
CA HIS A 33 16.42 9.11 -14.44
C HIS A 33 15.72 8.28 -13.36
N LEU A 34 15.38 8.90 -12.22
CA LEU A 34 14.73 8.19 -11.13
C LEU A 34 13.30 7.76 -11.51
N LEU A 35 12.56 8.60 -12.23
CA LEU A 35 11.23 8.22 -12.75
C LEU A 35 11.31 7.00 -13.67
N ALA A 36 12.27 6.97 -14.60
CA ALA A 36 12.47 5.85 -15.51
C ALA A 36 12.81 4.56 -14.74
N GLU A 37 13.66 4.65 -13.72
CA GLU A 37 14.00 3.52 -12.85
C GLU A 37 12.76 2.95 -12.14
N ARG A 38 11.95 3.83 -11.54
CA ARG A 38 10.73 3.45 -10.80
C ARG A 38 9.65 2.86 -11.71
N LEU A 39 9.38 3.47 -12.85
CA LEU A 39 8.46 2.93 -13.85
C LEU A 39 8.93 1.57 -14.37
N LYS A 40 10.23 1.41 -14.68
CA LYS A 40 10.80 0.12 -15.11
C LYS A 40 10.63 -0.95 -14.04
N LYS A 41 10.80 -0.60 -12.75
CA LYS A 41 10.58 -1.52 -11.63
C LYS A 41 9.12 -1.96 -11.51
N LEU A 42 8.17 -1.02 -11.59
CA LEU A 42 6.74 -1.32 -11.57
C LEU A 42 6.32 -2.21 -12.74
N VAL A 43 6.90 -2.00 -13.92
CA VAL A 43 6.68 -2.86 -15.09
C VAL A 43 7.23 -4.27 -14.86
N ARG A 44 8.48 -4.41 -14.39
CA ARG A 44 9.08 -5.72 -14.07
C ARG A 44 8.27 -6.51 -13.06
N GLN A 45 7.55 -5.83 -12.17
CA GLN A 45 6.75 -6.47 -11.11
C GLN A 45 5.32 -6.79 -11.53
N GLY A 46 4.98 -6.46 -12.79
CA GLY A 46 3.65 -6.66 -13.34
C GLY A 46 2.59 -5.76 -12.73
N ILE A 47 2.97 -4.63 -12.11
CA ILE A 47 2.03 -3.62 -11.58
C ILE A 47 1.59 -2.68 -12.71
N LEU A 48 2.53 -2.33 -13.58
CA LEU A 48 2.28 -1.56 -14.79
C LEU A 48 2.61 -2.39 -16.03
N ARG A 49 1.95 -2.08 -17.13
CA ARG A 49 2.31 -2.54 -18.47
C ARG A 49 2.68 -1.33 -19.32
N ARG A 50 3.79 -1.43 -20.05
CA ARG A 50 4.26 -0.40 -20.98
C ARG A 50 3.78 -0.76 -22.39
N ILE A 51 2.96 0.11 -23.00
CA ILE A 51 2.35 -0.12 -24.31
C ILE A 51 2.75 1.01 -25.25
N PRO A 52 3.20 0.73 -26.48
CA PRO A 52 3.37 1.76 -27.49
C PRO A 52 2.00 2.35 -27.87
N TYR A 53 1.89 3.67 -27.95
CA TYR A 53 0.65 4.34 -28.43
C TYR A 53 0.88 5.16 -29.71
N GLN A 54 2.14 5.33 -30.10
CA GLN A 54 2.56 6.04 -31.30
C GLN A 54 3.86 5.41 -31.78
N GLU A 55 3.99 5.18 -33.08
CA GLU A 55 5.16 4.50 -33.65
C GLU A 55 6.25 5.46 -34.14
N SER A 56 5.89 6.69 -34.55
CA SER A 56 6.84 7.70 -35.05
C SER A 56 6.54 9.12 -34.53
N PRO A 57 7.38 9.69 -33.63
CA PRO A 57 8.38 9.00 -32.81
C PRO A 57 7.72 7.96 -31.89
N LYS A 58 8.47 6.90 -31.54
CA LYS A 58 7.96 5.83 -30.68
C LYS A 58 7.63 6.33 -29.27
N ARG A 59 6.36 6.43 -28.93
CA ARG A 59 5.90 6.86 -27.59
C ARG A 59 5.19 5.73 -26.88
N HIS A 60 5.32 5.73 -25.55
CA HIS A 60 4.76 4.69 -24.70
C HIS A 60 3.89 5.30 -23.60
N GLU A 61 2.86 4.56 -23.24
CA GLU A 61 2.03 4.80 -22.06
C GLU A 61 2.21 3.65 -21.06
N TYR A 62 1.99 3.98 -19.80
CA TYR A 62 2.05 3.06 -18.67
C TYR A 62 0.62 2.87 -18.14
N ILE A 63 0.14 1.63 -18.15
CA ILE A 63 -1.22 1.28 -17.75
C ILE A 63 -1.17 0.31 -16.58
N LEU A 64 -2.03 0.51 -15.59
CA LEU A 64 -2.20 -0.44 -14.49
C LEU A 64 -2.65 -1.80 -15.02
N THR A 65 -2.02 -2.85 -14.52
CA THR A 65 -2.52 -4.22 -14.67
C THR A 65 -3.58 -4.50 -13.60
N GLN A 66 -4.20 -5.69 -13.61
CA GLN A 66 -5.08 -6.09 -12.51
C GLN A 66 -4.35 -6.03 -11.15
N LYS A 67 -3.14 -6.59 -11.07
CA LYS A 67 -2.28 -6.51 -9.88
C LYS A 67 -2.01 -5.08 -9.41
N GLY A 68 -1.94 -4.13 -10.34
CA GLY A 68 -1.80 -2.71 -10.00
C GLY A 68 -3.11 -2.07 -9.54
N LEU A 69 -4.24 -2.44 -10.14
CA LEU A 69 -5.57 -1.99 -9.71
C LEU A 69 -5.91 -2.50 -8.30
N ASP A 70 -5.47 -3.70 -7.95
CA ASP A 70 -5.65 -4.29 -6.62
C ASP A 70 -4.93 -3.50 -5.51
N LEU A 71 -4.06 -2.54 -5.85
CA LEU A 71 -3.44 -1.61 -4.89
C LEU A 71 -4.33 -0.41 -4.53
N TYR A 72 -5.48 -0.24 -5.19
CA TYR A 72 -6.37 0.89 -4.95
C TYR A 72 -6.87 0.99 -3.49
N PRO A 73 -7.28 -0.10 -2.81
CA PRO A 73 -7.69 -0.03 -1.41
C PRO A 73 -6.59 0.50 -0.49
N ILE A 74 -5.33 0.12 -0.75
CA ILE A 74 -4.15 0.62 0.00
C ILE A 74 -3.97 2.12 -0.25
N MET A 75 -4.11 2.57 -1.50
CA MET A 75 -4.04 3.98 -1.86
C MET A 75 -5.11 4.80 -1.11
N MET A 76 -6.35 4.31 -1.10
CA MET A 76 -7.47 4.97 -0.42
C MET A 76 -7.28 5.03 1.10
N ALA A 77 -6.73 3.98 1.72
CA ALA A 77 -6.39 4.01 3.14
C ALA A 77 -5.35 5.09 3.48
N ILE A 78 -4.32 5.27 2.63
CA ILE A 78 -3.31 6.32 2.80
C ILE A 78 -3.93 7.71 2.62
N VAL A 79 -4.78 7.89 1.60
CA VAL A 79 -5.50 9.15 1.36
C VAL A 79 -6.34 9.52 2.58
N HIS A 80 -7.16 8.59 3.08
CA HIS A 80 -8.03 8.84 4.23
C HIS A 80 -7.24 9.18 5.50
N TRP A 81 -6.12 8.49 5.75
CA TRP A 81 -5.23 8.84 6.85
C TRP A 81 -4.69 10.27 6.71
N GLY A 82 -4.25 10.66 5.51
CA GLY A 82 -3.79 12.02 5.22
C GLY A 82 -4.89 13.06 5.38
N ASP A 83 -6.09 12.77 4.88
CA ASP A 83 -7.27 13.62 5.00
C ASP A 83 -7.70 13.82 6.47
N THR A 84 -7.45 12.83 7.33
CA THR A 84 -7.81 12.89 8.76
C THR A 84 -6.77 13.64 9.59
N HIS A 85 -5.48 13.53 9.25
CA HIS A 85 -4.40 13.95 10.14
C HIS A 85 -3.48 15.05 9.59
N MET A 86 -3.49 15.30 8.29
CA MET A 86 -2.53 16.18 7.61
C MET A 86 -3.19 17.37 6.90
N VAL A 87 -4.50 17.54 7.06
CA VAL A 87 -5.28 18.63 6.46
C VAL A 87 -5.07 19.92 7.26
N ASP A 88 -4.91 21.03 6.54
CA ASP A 88 -4.87 22.38 7.10
C ASP A 88 -6.23 23.07 6.99
N GLU A 89 -6.30 24.37 7.30
CA GLU A 89 -7.54 25.16 7.24
C GLU A 89 -8.21 25.17 5.85
N ARG A 90 -7.48 24.82 4.77
CA ARG A 90 -8.01 24.77 3.40
C ARG A 90 -8.81 23.49 3.13
N GLY A 91 -8.74 22.50 4.02
CA GLY A 91 -9.44 21.22 3.85
C GLY A 91 -8.72 20.23 2.94
N ARG A 92 -9.44 19.15 2.58
CA ARG A 92 -8.92 18.06 1.76
C ARG A 92 -8.60 18.55 0.35
N PRO A 93 -7.39 18.28 -0.19
CA PRO A 93 -7.01 18.77 -1.52
C PRO A 93 -7.73 18.03 -2.66
N LEU A 94 -8.23 16.81 -2.41
CA LEU A 94 -8.96 15.99 -3.38
C LEU A 94 -10.16 15.33 -2.69
N LEU A 95 -11.33 15.42 -3.33
CA LEU A 95 -12.54 14.70 -2.94
C LEU A 95 -12.73 13.48 -3.85
N HIS A 96 -13.22 12.39 -3.27
CA HIS A 96 -13.47 11.15 -3.98
C HIS A 96 -14.98 10.94 -4.08
N GLN A 97 -15.49 10.89 -5.30
CA GLN A 97 -16.91 10.70 -5.56
C GLN A 97 -17.19 9.26 -6.04
N HIS A 98 -18.18 8.62 -5.43
CA HIS A 98 -18.64 7.32 -5.91
C HIS A 98 -19.47 7.51 -7.19
N ARG A 99 -18.95 7.02 -8.31
CA ARG A 99 -19.57 7.20 -9.64
C ARG A 99 -21.03 6.72 -9.74
N LYS A 100 -21.44 5.71 -8.97
CA LYS A 100 -22.80 5.16 -9.04
C LYS A 100 -23.83 6.03 -8.32
N CYS A 101 -23.48 6.63 -7.18
CA CYS A 101 -24.43 7.43 -6.39
C CYS A 101 -24.16 8.94 -6.42
N GLY A 102 -23.03 9.39 -6.98
CA GLY A 102 -22.66 10.80 -7.07
C GLY A 102 -22.28 11.45 -5.74
N LYS A 103 -22.17 10.68 -4.66
CA LYS A 103 -21.81 11.21 -3.33
C LYS A 103 -20.30 11.14 -3.13
N ASP A 104 -19.77 12.17 -2.48
CA ASP A 104 -18.42 12.12 -1.94
C ASP A 104 -18.38 11.10 -0.80
N PHE A 105 -17.27 10.38 -0.70
CA PHE A 105 -17.12 9.31 0.28
C PHE A 105 -15.74 9.33 0.93
N ASP A 106 -15.71 8.78 2.15
CA ASP A 106 -14.50 8.31 2.78
C ASP A 106 -14.41 6.79 2.66
N PRO A 107 -13.24 6.24 2.34
CA PRO A 107 -13.09 4.80 2.21
C PRO A 107 -13.24 4.14 3.59
N VAL A 108 -14.13 3.16 3.67
CA VAL A 108 -14.38 2.37 4.89
C VAL A 108 -13.93 0.94 4.64
N MET A 109 -13.19 0.36 5.60
CA MET A 109 -12.89 -1.06 5.62
C MET A 109 -14.01 -1.79 6.35
N VAL A 110 -14.55 -2.84 5.72
CA VAL A 110 -15.67 -3.63 6.26
C VAL A 110 -15.33 -5.11 6.26
N CYS A 111 -16.01 -5.88 7.11
CA CYS A 111 -15.93 -7.33 7.15
C CYS A 111 -16.57 -7.91 5.88
N SER A 112 -15.90 -8.87 5.23
CA SER A 112 -16.43 -9.53 4.03
C SER A 112 -17.67 -10.37 4.29
N GLU A 113 -17.88 -10.82 5.53
CA GLU A 113 -18.96 -11.73 5.91
C GLU A 113 -20.22 -11.01 6.37
N CYS A 114 -20.10 -10.02 7.27
CA CYS A 114 -21.25 -9.30 7.83
C CYS A 114 -21.45 -7.87 7.26
N GLY A 115 -20.43 -7.30 6.60
CA GLY A 115 -20.48 -5.93 6.06
C GLY A 115 -20.30 -4.82 7.09
N GLU A 116 -20.11 -5.13 8.37
CA GLU A 116 -19.87 -4.13 9.41
C GLU A 116 -18.46 -3.50 9.29
N PRO A 117 -18.28 -2.22 9.68
CA PRO A 117 -16.96 -1.59 9.72
C PRO A 117 -15.97 -2.36 10.59
N LEU A 118 -14.73 -2.51 10.10
CA LEU A 118 -13.65 -3.16 10.84
C LEU A 118 -12.74 -2.12 11.49
N SER A 119 -12.51 -2.27 12.80
CA SER A 119 -11.43 -1.58 13.50
C SER A 119 -10.33 -2.56 13.95
N ALA A 120 -9.12 -2.04 14.18
CA ALA A 120 -8.00 -2.86 14.64
C ALA A 120 -8.25 -3.56 16.00
N LYS A 121 -9.18 -3.04 16.82
CA LYS A 121 -9.52 -3.62 18.13
C LYS A 121 -10.48 -4.81 18.04
N GLU A 122 -11.19 -4.95 16.92
CA GLU A 122 -12.21 -5.99 16.70
C GLU A 122 -11.67 -7.14 15.85
N VAL A 123 -10.36 -7.14 15.55
CA VAL A 123 -9.71 -8.15 14.71
C VAL A 123 -8.76 -8.99 15.57
N HIS A 124 -9.04 -10.30 15.64
CA HIS A 124 -8.12 -11.29 16.19
C HIS A 124 -7.31 -11.95 15.08
N THR A 125 -5.98 -12.02 15.24
CA THR A 125 -5.08 -12.65 14.27
C THR A 125 -4.74 -14.06 14.73
N HIS A 126 -5.01 -15.06 13.88
CA HIS A 126 -4.65 -16.45 14.11
C HIS A 126 -3.75 -16.98 12.97
N PRO A 127 -2.87 -17.97 13.22
CA PRO A 127 -2.04 -18.55 12.18
C PRO A 127 -2.86 -19.19 11.05
N GLY A 128 -2.52 -18.87 9.80
CA GLY A 128 -3.09 -19.51 8.61
C GLY A 128 -2.27 -20.72 8.13
N PRO A 129 -2.72 -21.43 7.09
CA PRO A 129 -2.07 -22.64 6.58
C PRO A 129 -0.61 -22.47 6.13
N GLY A 130 -0.19 -21.26 5.76
CA GLY A 130 1.20 -20.94 5.40
C GLY A 130 2.03 -20.38 6.56
N ALA A 131 1.51 -20.34 7.78
CA ALA A 131 2.27 -19.89 8.94
C ALA A 131 3.45 -20.85 9.17
N ARG A 132 4.65 -20.30 9.30
CA ARG A 132 5.80 -21.07 9.76
C ARG A 132 5.45 -21.60 11.14
N SER A 133 5.46 -22.94 11.31
CA SER A 133 5.35 -23.55 12.63
C SER A 133 6.37 -22.88 13.54
N ALA A 134 5.92 -22.32 14.66
CA ALA A 134 6.87 -21.89 15.68
C ALA A 134 7.74 -23.10 16.04
N PRO A 135 9.09 -22.97 16.13
CA PRO A 135 9.87 -24.03 16.73
C PRO A 135 9.28 -24.29 18.12
N ALA A 136 9.00 -25.57 18.42
CA ALA A 136 8.43 -25.97 19.70
C ALA A 136 9.24 -25.31 20.81
N ALA A 137 8.56 -24.53 21.66
CA ALA A 137 9.21 -23.85 22.77
C ALA A 137 10.00 -24.89 23.59
N VAL A 138 11.31 -24.73 23.67
CA VAL A 138 12.15 -25.57 24.53
C VAL A 138 11.68 -25.31 25.96
N ALA A 139 11.18 -26.37 26.62
CA ALA A 139 10.72 -26.30 27.99
C ALA A 139 11.84 -25.74 28.90
N PRO A 140 11.54 -24.83 29.83
CA PRO A 140 12.56 -24.26 30.69
C PRO A 140 13.19 -25.34 31.57
N THR A 141 14.48 -25.57 31.41
CA THR A 141 15.28 -26.46 32.25
C THR A 141 15.28 -25.90 33.67
N THR A 142 14.60 -26.57 34.60
CA THR A 142 14.63 -26.21 36.02
C THR A 142 16.04 -26.37 36.58
N SER A 143 16.72 -25.25 36.80
CA SER A 143 17.95 -25.18 37.59
C SER A 143 17.62 -25.50 39.06
N LYS A 144 18.11 -26.63 39.58
CA LYS A 144 18.06 -26.95 41.01
C LYS A 144 19.05 -26.05 41.74
N THR A 145 18.55 -25.02 42.43
CA THR A 145 19.32 -24.26 43.42
C THR A 145 19.67 -25.18 44.59
N LYS A 146 20.96 -25.51 44.77
CA LYS A 146 21.48 -26.18 45.98
C LYS A 146 21.33 -25.23 47.18
N ALA A 147 20.45 -25.57 48.11
CA ALA A 147 20.43 -24.97 49.44
C ALA A 147 21.73 -25.34 50.18
N ARG A 148 22.56 -24.35 50.48
CA ARG A 148 23.62 -24.48 51.49
C ARG A 148 22.99 -24.26 52.86
N SER A 149 22.79 -25.34 53.60
CA SER A 149 22.62 -25.27 55.06
C SER A 149 23.99 -25.33 55.73
N ARG A 150 24.24 -24.45 56.70
CA ARG A 150 24.65 -24.87 58.04
C ARG A 150 24.64 -23.70 59.02
N ALA A 151 23.92 -23.95 60.11
CA ALA A 151 23.93 -23.20 61.35
C ALA A 151 25.22 -23.50 62.13
N ALA A 152 25.75 -22.49 62.81
CA ALA A 152 25.94 -22.44 64.26
C ALA A 152 26.22 -20.97 64.63
#